data_AF-A0A820FLE6-F1
#
_entry.id   AF-A0A820FLE6-F1
#
_cell.length_a   1.000
_cell.length_b   1.000
_cell.length_c   1.000
_cell.angle_alpha   90.00
_cell.angle_beta   90.00
_cell.angle_gamma   90.00
#
_symmetry.space_group_name_H-M   'P 1'
#
loop_
_entity.id
_entity.type
_entity.pdbx_description
1 polymer ?
#
loop_
_entity_poly.entity_id
_entity_poly.type
_entity_poly.pdbx_seq_one_letter_code
_entity_poly.pdbx_strand_id
1 'polypeptide(L)'
;TLRKIQTIIGTIGTCGFLMANGYMGCNQFRAVLCCILAVGFLGFQTCGALISQLDVASNYAGTLVGITNSLATIPGFVGPYVVGAITKNNQTVKAWRLIYNISAGIGAFGSLVYCIFFNGKEQSWNRIEHENDTIE
;
A
#
# COMPACT_ATOMS: atom_id res chain seq x y z
N THR A 1 -7.40 -15.46 1.99
CA THR A 1 -7.84 -15.10 0.62
C THR A 1 -8.69 -13.83 0.56
N LEU A 2 -9.76 -13.70 1.37
CA LEU A 2 -10.59 -12.48 1.42
C LEU A 2 -9.78 -11.19 1.68
N ARG A 3 -8.86 -11.22 2.65
CA ARG A 3 -8.00 -10.08 2.99
C ARG A 3 -7.06 -9.66 1.84
N LYS A 4 -6.53 -10.63 1.10
CA LYS A 4 -5.73 -10.39 -0.11
C LYS A 4 -6.54 -9.66 -1.18
N ILE A 5 -7.78 -10.12 -1.42
CA ILE A 5 -8.70 -9.48 -2.38
C ILE A 5 -9.04 -8.06 -1.92
N GLN A 6 -9.32 -7.85 -0.63
CA GLN A 6 -9.60 -6.53 -0.08
C GLN A 6 -8.42 -5.57 -0.25
N THR A 7 -7.19 -6.00 0.03
CA THR A 7 -5.99 -5.17 -0.16
C THR A 7 -5.77 -4.83 -1.62
N ILE A 8 -5.99 -5.77 -2.54
CA ILE A 8 -5.85 -5.54 -3.99
C ILE A 8 -6.92 -4.57 -4.50
N ILE A 9 -8.19 -4.77 -4.13
CA ILE A 9 -9.29 -3.87 -4.52
C ILE A 9 -9.07 -2.47 -3.96
N GLY A 10 -8.62 -2.37 -2.70
CA GLY A 10 -8.22 -1.11 -2.07
C GLY A 10 -7.12 -0.40 -2.86
N THR A 11 -6.04 -1.12 -3.17
CA THR A 11 -4.89 -0.55 -3.89
C THR A 11 -5.26 -0.10 -5.31
N ILE A 12 -6.00 -0.93 -6.06
CA ILE A 12 -6.44 -0.61 -7.43
C ILE A 12 -7.42 0.57 -7.39
N GLY A 13 -8.35 0.58 -6.44
CA GLY A 13 -9.30 1.67 -6.24
C GLY A 13 -8.57 3.00 -5.98
N THR A 14 -7.67 3.03 -4.99
CA THR A 14 -6.87 4.21 -4.67
C THR A 14 -6.06 4.71 -5.86
N CYS A 15 -5.38 3.81 -6.60
CA CYS A 15 -4.61 4.19 -7.80
C CYS A 15 -5.52 4.76 -8.90
N GLY A 16 -6.68 4.13 -9.15
CA GLY A 16 -7.63 4.58 -10.15
C GLY A 16 -8.20 5.97 -9.85
N PHE A 17 -8.59 6.23 -8.60
CA PHE A 17 -9.08 7.55 -8.19
C PHE A 17 -7.99 8.63 -8.20
N LEU A 18 -6.74 8.28 -7.87
CA LEU A 18 -5.58 9.18 -8.00
C LEU A 18 -5.29 9.56 -9.46
N MET A 19 -5.32 8.59 -10.38
CA MET A 19 -5.19 8.88 -11.82
C MET A 19 -6.32 9.78 -12.30
N ALA A 20 -7.57 9.45 -11.95
CA ALA A 20 -8.74 10.25 -12.31
C ALA A 20 -8.60 11.71 -11.84
N ASN A 21 -8.07 11.92 -10.63
CA ASN A 21 -7.81 13.25 -10.08
C ASN A 21 -6.89 14.10 -10.98
N GLY A 22 -5.87 13.50 -11.60
CA GLY A 22 -4.98 14.17 -12.55
C GLY A 22 -5.71 14.72 -13.80
N TYR A 23 -6.80 14.09 -14.22
CA TYR A 23 -7.55 14.49 -15.41
C TYR A 23 -8.67 15.50 -15.13
N MET A 24 -8.99 15.79 -13.87
CA MET A 24 -10.19 16.56 -13.50
C MET A 24 -10.11 18.08 -13.65
N GLY A 25 -8.99 18.62 -14.13
CA GLY A 25 -8.88 20.01 -14.57
C GLY A 25 -9.20 21.03 -13.46
N CYS A 26 -9.85 22.14 -13.81
CA CYS A 26 -10.12 23.26 -12.90
C CYS A 26 -11.33 23.08 -11.97
N ASN A 27 -12.03 21.94 -12.01
CA ASN A 27 -13.23 21.76 -11.18
C ASN A 27 -12.87 21.18 -9.81
N GLN A 28 -12.58 22.08 -8.86
CA GLN A 28 -12.09 21.77 -7.53
C GLN A 28 -13.00 20.81 -6.75
N PHE A 29 -14.32 20.92 -6.90
CA PHE A 29 -15.27 20.04 -6.18
C PHE A 29 -15.09 18.57 -6.57
N ARG A 30 -14.93 18.28 -7.86
CA ARG A 30 -14.72 16.91 -8.34
C ARG A 30 -13.37 16.38 -7.88
N ALA A 31 -12.31 17.19 -7.97
CA ALA A 31 -10.98 16.80 -7.53
C ALA A 31 -10.95 16.39 -6.05
N VAL A 32 -11.57 17.19 -5.18
CA VAL A 32 -11.69 16.90 -3.75
C VAL A 32 -12.48 15.62 -3.51
N LEU A 33 -13.60 15.41 -4.22
CA LEU A 33 -14.39 14.18 -4.10
C LEU A 33 -13.56 12.93 -4.45
N CYS A 34 -12.78 12.99 -5.54
CA CYS A 34 -11.89 11.87 -5.91
C CYS A 34 -10.76 11.66 -4.89
N CYS A 35 -10.20 12.72 -4.30
CA CYS A 35 -9.24 12.58 -3.21
C CYS A 35 -9.85 11.88 -2.00
N ILE A 36 -11.06 12.26 -1.59
CA ILE A 36 -11.76 11.63 -0.45
C ILE A 36 -11.99 10.14 -0.73
N LEU A 37 -12.46 9.80 -1.93
CA LEU A 37 -12.65 8.41 -2.33
C LEU A 37 -11.31 7.65 -2.34
N ALA A 38 -10.25 8.22 -2.90
CA ALA A 38 -8.92 7.61 -2.92
C ALA A 38 -8.40 7.28 -1.51
N VAL A 39 -8.56 8.21 -0.56
CA VAL A 39 -8.19 8.03 0.85
C VAL A 39 -9.09 6.99 1.53
N GLY A 40 -10.39 6.94 1.20
CA GLY A 40 -11.30 5.91 1.67
C GLY A 40 -10.83 4.50 1.28
N PHE A 41 -10.50 4.30 0.01
CA PHE A 41 -9.95 3.03 -0.49
C PHE A 41 -8.57 2.69 0.12
N LEU A 42 -7.76 3.70 0.46
CA LEU A 42 -6.49 3.49 1.14
C LEU A 42 -6.70 2.93 2.55
N GLY A 43 -7.75 3.37 3.25
CA GLY A 43 -8.17 2.79 4.53
C GLY A 43 -8.56 1.31 4.42
N PHE A 44 -9.26 0.93 3.35
CA PHE A 44 -9.56 -0.48 3.09
C PHE A 44 -8.29 -1.31 2.85
N GLN A 45 -7.32 -0.75 2.14
CA GLN A 45 -6.03 -1.40 1.86
C GLN A 45 -5.23 -1.65 3.14
N THR A 46 -5.07 -0.64 4.01
CA THR A 46 -4.28 -0.74 5.24
C THR A 46 -4.88 -1.74 6.22
N CYS A 47 -6.21 -1.71 6.40
CA CYS A 47 -6.91 -2.71 7.22
C CYS A 47 -6.68 -4.14 6.72
N GLY A 48 -6.78 -4.38 5.40
CA GLY A 48 -6.54 -5.69 4.82
C GLY A 48 -5.09 -6.16 5.00
N ALA A 49 -4.12 -5.26 4.80
CA ALA A 49 -2.70 -5.57 4.87
C ALA A 49 -2.24 -5.89 6.30
N LEU A 50 -2.62 -5.07 7.29
CA LEU A 50 -2.25 -5.26 8.69
C LEU A 50 -2.73 -6.62 9.21
N ILE A 51 -3.99 -6.96 8.97
CA ILE A 51 -4.53 -8.22 9.47
C ILE A 51 -3.90 -9.40 8.72
N SER A 52 -3.60 -9.25 7.43
CA SER A 52 -2.93 -10.30 6.65
C SER A 52 -1.51 -10.61 7.13
N GLN A 53 -0.80 -9.62 7.72
CA GLN A 53 0.51 -9.83 8.34
C GLN A 53 0.39 -10.58 9.67
N LEU A 54 -0.65 -10.26 10.46
CA LEU A 54 -0.94 -10.95 11.72
C LEU A 54 -1.34 -12.42 11.51
N ASP A 55 -2.07 -12.72 10.44
CA ASP A 55 -2.43 -14.10 10.10
C ASP A 55 -1.24 -14.97 9.69
N VAL A 56 -0.24 -14.36 9.04
CA VAL A 56 0.92 -15.07 8.49
C VAL A 56 1.93 -15.40 9.58
N ALA A 57 2.13 -14.49 10.53
CA ALA A 57 3.11 -14.63 11.60
C ALA A 57 2.57 -14.07 12.92
N SER A 58 1.70 -14.81 13.61
CA SER A 58 1.13 -14.39 14.90
C SER A 58 2.18 -14.32 16.01
N ASN A 59 3.15 -15.24 16.02
CA ASN A 59 4.19 -15.31 17.05
C ASN A 59 5.32 -14.29 16.85
N TYR A 60 5.57 -13.88 15.60
CA TYR A 60 6.61 -12.90 15.23
C TYR A 60 6.02 -11.60 14.65
N ALA A 61 4.75 -11.32 14.93
CA ALA A 61 3.99 -10.21 14.37
C ALA A 61 4.69 -8.86 14.57
N GLY A 62 5.17 -8.57 15.78
CA GLY A 62 5.81 -7.30 16.11
C GLY A 62 7.06 -7.02 15.28
N THR A 63 7.94 -8.01 15.15
CA THR A 63 9.17 -7.88 14.36
C THR A 63 8.86 -7.76 12.87
N LEU A 64 7.93 -8.56 12.35
CA LEU A 64 7.54 -8.51 10.94
C LEU A 64 6.92 -7.16 10.57
N VAL A 65 5.97 -6.69 11.38
CA VAL A 65 5.33 -5.37 11.19
C VAL A 65 6.37 -4.26 11.31
N GLY A 66 7.28 -4.34 12.28
CA GLY A 66 8.39 -3.40 12.45
C GLY A 66 9.26 -3.27 11.20
N ILE A 67 9.76 -4.39 10.67
CA ILE A 67 10.57 -4.42 9.45
C ILE A 67 9.79 -3.82 8.26
N THR A 68 8.52 -4.21 8.09
CA THR A 68 7.72 -3.69 6.98
C THR A 68 7.48 -2.18 7.09
N ASN A 69 7.33 -1.64 8.30
CA ASN A 69 7.18 -0.20 8.53
C ASN A 69 8.48 0.55 8.23
N SER A 70 9.64 0.01 8.65
CA SER A 70 10.93 0.59 8.30
C SER A 70 11.13 0.66 6.78
N LEU A 71 10.80 -0.41 6.06
CA LEU A 71 10.86 -0.41 4.60
C LEU A 71 9.85 0.57 3.98
N ALA A 72 8.66 0.72 4.56
CA ALA A 72 7.63 1.66 4.11
C ALA A 72 8.02 3.14 4.33
N THR A 73 8.91 3.41 5.29
CA THR A 73 9.38 4.77 5.58
C THR A 73 10.27 5.32 4.46
N ILE A 74 11.02 4.47 3.75
CA ILE A 74 11.92 4.90 2.66
C ILE A 74 11.15 5.60 1.53
N PRO A 75 10.10 5.01 0.92
CA PRO A 75 9.24 5.73 -0.02
C PRO A 75 8.59 6.99 0.56
N GLY A 76 8.26 6.98 1.86
CA GLY A 76 7.69 8.13 2.56
C GLY A 76 8.62 9.34 2.60
N PHE A 77 9.93 9.09 2.66
CA PHE A 77 10.96 10.14 2.59
C PHE A 77 11.26 10.57 1.15
N VAL A 78 11.39 9.62 0.23
CA VAL A 78 11.76 9.88 -1.17
C VAL A 78 10.61 10.54 -1.96
N GLY A 79 9.36 10.21 -1.64
CA GLY A 79 8.17 10.69 -2.35
C GLY A 79 8.07 12.22 -2.41
N PRO A 80 8.07 12.93 -1.27
CA PRO A 80 8.04 14.40 -1.25
C PRO A 80 9.20 15.05 -2.00
N TYR A 81 10.40 14.45 -1.96
CA TYR A 81 11.56 14.94 -2.70
C TYR A 81 11.33 14.89 -4.21
N VAL A 82 10.83 13.77 -4.73
CA VAL A 82 10.51 13.59 -6.16
C VAL A 82 9.40 14.54 -6.59
N VAL A 83 8.33 14.64 -5.80
CA VAL A 83 7.22 15.58 -6.06
C VAL A 83 7.73 17.03 -6.08
N GLY A 84 8.58 17.39 -5.12
CA GLY A 84 9.19 18.72 -5.06
C GLY A 84 10.06 19.02 -6.28
N ALA A 85 10.89 18.06 -6.72
CA ALA A 85 11.74 18.20 -7.90
C ALA A 85 10.94 18.39 -9.20
N ILE A 86 9.86 17.62 -9.38
CA ILE A 86 8.99 17.71 -10.57
C ILE A 86 8.19 19.01 -10.57
N THR A 87 7.79 19.50 -9.40
CA THR A 87 6.93 20.67 -9.28
C THR A 87 7.72 21.99 -9.21
N LYS A 88 9.05 21.94 -8.99
CA LYS A 88 9.90 23.12 -8.92
C LYS A 88 9.82 23.90 -10.23
N ASN A 89 9.31 25.13 -10.15
CA ASN A 89 9.08 26.07 -11.27
C ASN A 89 7.94 25.72 -12.26
N ASN A 90 7.15 24.66 -12.05
CA ASN A 90 6.08 24.29 -12.98
C ASN A 90 4.86 23.68 -12.27
N GLN A 91 4.14 24.50 -11.48
CA GLN A 91 2.89 24.13 -10.80
C GLN A 91 1.70 24.00 -11.76
N THR A 92 1.87 23.26 -12.85
CA THR A 92 0.83 23.02 -13.86
C THR A 92 0.14 21.70 -13.64
N VAL A 93 -1.11 21.60 -14.12
CA VAL A 93 -1.90 20.36 -14.11
C VAL A 93 -1.15 19.20 -14.80
N LYS A 94 -0.30 19.51 -15.79
CA LYS A 94 0.53 18.50 -16.48
C LYS A 94 1.59 17.87 -15.58
N ALA A 95 2.24 18.65 -14.71
CA ALA A 95 3.22 18.13 -13.75
C ALA A 95 2.54 17.20 -12.73
N TRP A 96 1.37 17.59 -12.22
CA TRP A 96 0.58 16.76 -11.31
C TRP A 96 0.06 15.47 -11.95
N ARG A 97 -0.34 15.50 -13.22
CA ARG A 97 -0.68 14.28 -13.98
C ARG A 97 0.49 13.30 -14.06
N LEU A 98 1.70 13.80 -14.28
CA LEU A 98 2.91 12.97 -14.30
C LEU A 98 3.13 12.31 -12.94
N ILE A 99 3.02 13.08 -11.85
CA ILE A 99 3.16 12.56 -10.48
C ILE A 99 2.11 11.47 -10.20
N TYR A 100 0.84 11.71 -10.53
CA TYR A 100 -0.21 10.71 -10.32
C TYR A 100 0.00 9.43 -11.15
N ASN A 101 0.48 9.55 -12.39
CA ASN A 101 0.83 8.38 -13.20
C ASN A 101 2.01 7.61 -12.64
N ILE A 102 3.05 8.28 -12.13
CA ILE A 102 4.19 7.61 -11.48
C ILE A 102 3.72 6.85 -10.24
N SER A 103 2.93 7.50 -9.37
CA SER A 103 2.36 6.85 -8.18
C SER A 103 1.48 5.64 -8.53
N ALA A 104 0.65 5.75 -9.56
CA ALA A 104 -0.17 4.66 -10.04
C ALA A 104 0.67 3.50 -10.61
N GLY A 105 1.76 3.80 -11.32
CA GLY A 105 2.70 2.78 -11.82
C GLY A 105 3.38 2.01 -10.69
N ILE A 106 3.87 2.72 -9.66
CA ILE A 106 4.47 2.09 -8.47
C ILE A 106 3.43 1.24 -7.73
N GLY A 107 2.21 1.76 -7.55
CA GLY A 107 1.11 1.05 -6.90
C GLY A 107 0.67 -0.21 -7.67
N ALA A 108 0.58 -0.13 -8.99
CA ALA A 108 0.24 -1.26 -9.85
C ALA A 108 1.33 -2.34 -9.83
N PHE A 109 2.60 -1.95 -9.90
CA PHE A 109 3.72 -2.88 -9.78
C PHE A 109 3.74 -3.55 -8.40
N GLY A 110 3.57 -2.77 -7.32
CA GLY A 110 3.48 -3.31 -5.97
C GLY A 110 2.29 -4.28 -5.79
N SER A 111 1.13 -3.94 -6.36
CA SER A 111 -0.05 -4.80 -6.35
C SER A 111 0.18 -6.11 -7.12
N LEU A 112 0.87 -6.05 -8.26
CA LEU A 112 1.22 -7.24 -9.06
C LEU A 112 2.17 -8.17 -8.29
N VAL A 113 3.23 -7.61 -7.70
CA VAL A 113 4.17 -8.37 -6.86
C VAL A 113 3.44 -8.99 -5.66
N TYR A 114 2.59 -8.23 -4.98
CA TYR A 114 1.75 -8.75 -3.90
C TYR A 114 0.82 -9.86 -4.39
N CYS A 115 0.23 -9.73 -5.58
CA CYS A 115 -0.65 -10.76 -6.13
C CYS A 115 0.09 -12.07 -6.39
N ILE A 116 1.32 -12.01 -6.93
CA ILE A 116 2.12 -13.19 -7.28
C ILE A 116 2.71 -13.87 -6.04
N PHE A 117 3.35 -13.09 -5.15
CA PHE A 117 4.16 -13.63 -4.06
C PHE A 117 3.40 -13.81 -2.74
N PHE A 118 2.33 -13.06 -2.50
CA PHE A 118 1.63 -13.13 -1.22
C PHE A 118 0.78 -14.39 -1.11
N ASN A 119 1.09 -15.23 -0.12
CA ASN A 119 0.31 -16.40 0.24
C ASN A 119 -0.26 -16.22 1.65
N GLY A 120 -1.59 -16.18 1.77
CA GLY A 120 -2.29 -15.93 3.04
C GLY A 120 -2.45 -17.18 3.91
N LYS A 121 -1.49 -18.10 3.85
CA LYS A 121 -1.43 -19.27 4.74
C LYS A 121 -0.39 -18.99 5.81
N GLU A 122 -0.69 -19.45 7.02
CA GLU A 122 0.26 -19.45 8.13
C GLU A 122 1.53 -20.17 7.68
N GLN A 123 2.66 -19.51 7.91
CA GLN A 123 3.94 -20.01 7.40
C GLN A 123 4.55 -20.99 8.39
N SER A 124 5.24 -22.02 7.90
CA SER A 124 5.71 -23.14 8.73
C SER A 124 6.66 -22.72 9.86
N TRP A 125 7.44 -21.65 9.66
CA TRP A 125 8.32 -21.08 10.67
C TRP A 125 7.59 -20.34 11.80
N ASN A 126 6.27 -20.11 11.67
CA ASN A 126 5.46 -19.48 12.73
C ASN A 126 5.14 -20.45 13.86
N ARG A 127 5.37 -21.76 13.69
CA ARG A 127 5.12 -22.75 14.75
C ARG A 127 6.25 -22.72 15.75
N ILE A 128 5.95 -22.31 16.99
CA ILE A 128 6.87 -22.52 18.12
C ILE A 128 6.80 -24.02 18.41
N GLU A 129 7.88 -24.73 18.16
CA GLU A 129 8.03 -26.12 18.59
C GLU A 129 7.99 -26.12 20.13
N HIS A 130 6.92 -26.65 20.71
CA HIS A 130 6.93 -26.96 22.13
C HIS A 130 7.87 -28.16 22.29
N GLU A 131 9.04 -27.90 22.85
CA GLU A 131 9.97 -28.89 23.39
C GLU A 131 9.23 -29.69 24.48
N ASN A 132 8.52 -30.74 24.07
CA ASN A 132 7.92 -31.75 24.93
C ASN A 132 8.75 -33.04 24.91
N ASP A 133 10.08 -32.92 24.90
CA ASP A 133 11.00 -34.04 25.06
C ASP A 133 11.96 -33.75 26.21
N THR A 134 11.47 -33.92 27.45
CA THR A 134 12.17 -34.54 28.59
C THR A 134 11.41 -34.22 29.86
N ILE A 135 10.51 -35.09 30.31
CA ILE A 135 10.50 -35.63 31.69
C ILE A 135 9.88 -37.03 31.60
N GLU A 136 10.72 -38.04 31.75
CA GLU A 136 10.36 -39.43 32.13
C GLU A 136 9.57 -39.46 33.45
#